data_AF-A0A6B3FUB9-F1
#
_entry.id   AF-A0A6B3FUB9-F1
#
_cell.length_a   1.000
_cell.length_b   1.000
_cell.length_c   1.000
_cell.angle_alpha   90.00
_cell.angle_beta   90.00
_cell.angle_gamma   90.00
#
_symmetry.space_group_name_H-M   'P 1'
#
loop_
_entity.id
_entity.type
_entity.pdbx_description
1 polymer ?
#
loop_
_entity_poly.entity_id
_entity_poly.type
_entity_poly.pdbx_seq_one_letter_code
_entity_poly.pdbx_strand_id
1 'polypeptide(L)'
;IGLLRTAESMWRGEPLTESSGEWAASVRARLVEDHRHVREERIRLELELGRHADLIGELRELAAESPLAEGAVGSLMLALHRSGRHSEALELYRRTRTRLREALGMEPGPDLR
;
A
#
# COMPACT_ATOMS: atom_id res chain seq x y z
N ILE A 1 10.95 -11.54 -7.07
CA ILE A 1 10.72 -10.09 -7.23
C ILE A 1 10.65 -9.66 -8.69
N GLY A 2 11.59 -10.03 -9.57
CA GLY A 2 11.53 -9.63 -10.99
C GLY A 2 10.18 -9.93 -11.66
N LEU A 3 9.64 -11.14 -11.47
CA LEU A 3 8.31 -11.51 -12.00
C LEU A 3 7.16 -10.67 -11.44
N LEU A 4 7.21 -10.25 -10.17
CA LEU A 4 6.17 -9.41 -9.56
C LEU A 4 6.19 -7.99 -10.13
N ARG A 5 7.38 -7.40 -10.28
CA ARG A 5 7.55 -6.11 -10.96
C ARG A 5 7.07 -6.16 -12.42
N THR A 6 7.38 -7.26 -13.13
CA THR A 6 6.88 -7.46 -14.48
C THR A 6 5.37 -7.55 -14.51
N ALA A 7 4.75 -8.37 -13.66
CA ALA A 7 3.30 -8.51 -13.58
C ALA A 7 2.60 -7.17 -13.31
N GLU A 8 3.12 -6.38 -12.38
CA GLU A 8 2.57 -5.06 -12.06
C GLU A 8 2.75 -4.04 -13.19
N SER A 9 3.88 -4.07 -13.91
CA SER A 9 4.08 -3.20 -15.08
C SER A 9 3.11 -3.48 -16.24
N MET A 10 2.44 -4.64 -16.24
CA MET A 10 1.39 -4.95 -17.22
C MET A 10 0.06 -4.24 -16.90
N TRP A 11 -0.08 -3.71 -15.68
CA TRP A 11 -1.24 -2.93 -15.28
C TRP A 11 -1.16 -1.52 -15.87
N ARG A 12 -2.20 -1.11 -16.61
CA ARG A 12 -2.22 0.18 -17.34
C ARG A 12 -3.38 1.09 -16.95
N GLY A 13 -4.04 0.79 -15.82
CA GLY A 13 -5.22 1.50 -15.36
C GLY A 13 -6.38 0.56 -15.08
N GLU A 14 -7.58 1.11 -15.01
CA GLU A 14 -8.78 0.36 -14.66
C GLU A 14 -9.07 -0.74 -15.70
N PRO A 15 -9.25 -2.01 -15.29
CA PRO A 15 -9.54 -3.08 -16.24
C PRO A 15 -10.90 -2.91 -16.90
N LEU A 16 -11.01 -3.32 -18.17
CA LEU A 16 -12.28 -3.43 -18.90
C LEU A 16 -13.04 -2.10 -19.02
N THR A 17 -12.40 -0.92 -19.06
CA THR A 17 -13.08 0.39 -19.19
C THR A 17 -14.12 0.44 -20.31
N GLU A 18 -13.85 -0.25 -21.42
CA GLU A 18 -14.73 -0.31 -22.60
C GLU A 18 -15.92 -1.29 -22.46
N SER A 19 -15.98 -2.07 -21.37
CA SER A 19 -17.00 -3.11 -21.16
C SER A 19 -17.86 -2.80 -19.93
N SER A 20 -19.18 -2.76 -20.14
CA SER A 20 -20.20 -2.56 -19.11
C SER A 20 -20.97 -3.85 -18.78
N GLY A 21 -21.64 -3.88 -17.63
CA GLY A 21 -22.49 -4.98 -17.19
C GLY A 21 -21.94 -5.72 -15.97
N GLU A 22 -22.78 -6.53 -15.33
CA GLU A 22 -22.48 -7.17 -14.04
C GLU A 22 -21.27 -8.11 -14.10
N TRP A 23 -21.15 -8.88 -15.19
CA TRP A 23 -19.97 -9.72 -15.42
C TRP A 23 -18.68 -8.89 -15.51
N ALA A 24 -18.69 -7.79 -16.26
CA ALA A 24 -17.52 -6.93 -16.42
C ALA A 24 -17.15 -6.25 -15.09
N ALA A 25 -18.14 -5.82 -14.30
CA ALA A 25 -17.93 -5.27 -12.96
C ALA A 25 -17.30 -6.30 -12.00
N SER A 26 -17.82 -7.53 -11.99
CA SER A 26 -17.29 -8.63 -11.16
C SER A 26 -15.84 -8.97 -11.52
N VAL A 27 -15.54 -9.12 -12.81
CA VAL A 27 -14.17 -9.42 -13.28
C VAL A 27 -13.23 -8.27 -12.95
N ARG A 28 -13.66 -7.02 -13.14
CA ARG A 28 -12.86 -5.83 -12.79
C ARG A 28 -12.53 -5.78 -11.31
N ALA A 29 -13.52 -5.97 -10.44
CA ALA A 29 -13.31 -6.00 -8.99
C ALA A 29 -12.29 -7.09 -8.60
N ARG A 30 -12.41 -8.30 -9.15
CA ARG A 30 -11.44 -9.38 -8.91
C ARG A 30 -10.03 -9.02 -9.39
N LEU A 31 -9.89 -8.46 -10.59
CA LEU A 31 -8.58 -8.07 -11.11
C LEU A 31 -7.93 -6.96 -10.27
N VAL A 32 -8.71 -5.98 -9.81
CA VAL A 32 -8.22 -4.91 -8.92
C VAL A 32 -7.71 -5.50 -7.61
N GLU A 33 -8.44 -6.47 -7.05
CA GLU A 33 -8.06 -7.17 -5.83
C GLU A 33 -6.80 -8.02 -6.02
N ASP A 34 -6.71 -8.80 -7.10
CA ASP A 34 -5.52 -9.60 -7.44
C ASP A 34 -4.29 -8.68 -7.61
N HIS A 35 -4.47 -7.54 -8.28
CA HIS A 35 -3.41 -6.55 -8.46
C HIS A 35 -2.94 -5.96 -7.12
N ARG A 36 -3.87 -5.62 -6.23
CA ARG A 36 -3.56 -5.17 -4.87
C ARG A 36 -2.73 -6.20 -4.11
N HIS A 37 -3.13 -7.47 -4.16
CA HIS A 37 -2.40 -8.56 -3.49
C HIS A 37 -0.98 -8.73 -4.04
N VAL A 38 -0.80 -8.70 -5.37
CA VAL A 38 0.53 -8.79 -6.01
C VAL A 38 1.44 -7.64 -5.56
N ARG A 39 0.89 -6.43 -5.49
CA ARG A 39 1.64 -5.24 -5.05
C ARG A 39 2.06 -5.34 -3.57
N GLU A 40 1.16 -5.76 -2.70
CA GLU A 40 1.44 -5.99 -1.27
C GLU A 40 2.53 -7.04 -1.06
N GLU A 41 2.44 -8.19 -1.74
CA GLU A 41 3.44 -9.25 -1.66
C GLU A 41 4.81 -8.81 -2.20
N ARG A 42 4.83 -8.03 -3.29
CA ARG A 42 6.07 -7.46 -3.83
C ARG A 42 6.71 -6.51 -2.83
N ILE A 43 5.93 -5.60 -2.23
CA ILE A 43 6.41 -4.65 -1.22
C ILE A 43 7.00 -5.41 -0.03
N ARG A 44 6.27 -6.41 0.50
CA ARG A 44 6.73 -7.24 1.61
C ARG A 44 8.08 -7.89 1.31
N LEU A 45 8.21 -8.56 0.17
CA LEU A 45 9.46 -9.21 -0.24
C LEU A 45 10.61 -8.23 -0.46
N GLU A 46 10.34 -7.04 -1.01
CA GLU A 46 11.38 -6.02 -1.22
C GLU A 46 11.86 -5.39 0.09
N LEU A 47 10.95 -5.21 1.07
CA LEU A 47 11.32 -4.83 2.43
C LEU A 47 12.16 -5.93 3.10
N GLU A 48 11.81 -7.21 2.95
CA GLU A 48 12.62 -8.33 3.46
C GLU A 48 14.03 -8.39 2.83
N LEU A 49 14.18 -7.97 1.58
CA LEU A 49 15.49 -7.85 0.92
C LEU A 49 16.27 -6.58 1.29
N GLY A 50 15.75 -5.74 2.19
CA GLY A 50 16.45 -4.54 2.65
C GLY A 50 16.35 -3.33 1.71
N ARG A 51 15.48 -3.37 0.69
CA ARG A 51 15.29 -2.27 -0.29
C ARG A 51 14.43 -1.13 0.24
N HIS A 52 14.62 -0.78 1.52
CA HIS A 52 13.74 0.13 2.24
C HIS A 52 13.73 1.53 1.62
N ALA A 53 14.89 2.09 1.33
CA ALA A 53 15.01 3.45 0.81
C ALA A 53 14.36 3.62 -0.56
N ASP A 54 14.54 2.63 -1.44
CA ASP A 54 14.00 2.61 -2.81
C ASP A 54 12.46 2.59 -2.81
N LEU A 55 11.85 1.94 -1.82
CA LEU A 55 10.39 1.81 -1.72
C LEU A 55 9.69 3.03 -1.11
N ILE A 56 10.40 3.97 -0.46
CA ILE A 56 9.77 5.10 0.24
C ILE A 56 8.89 5.94 -0.69
N GLY A 57 9.36 6.18 -1.93
CA GLY A 57 8.61 6.99 -2.91
C GLY A 57 7.25 6.36 -3.22
N GLU A 58 7.26 5.09 -3.60
CA GLU A 58 6.03 4.36 -3.91
C GLU A 58 5.12 4.18 -2.70
N LEU A 59 5.69 3.85 -1.53
CA LEU A 59 4.91 3.66 -0.31
C LEU A 59 4.22 4.95 0.15
N ARG A 60 4.78 6.12 -0.18
CA ARG A 60 4.11 7.42 0.05
C ARG A 60 2.91 7.62 -0.84
N GLU A 61 2.99 7.24 -2.11
CA GLU A 61 1.86 7.31 -3.04
C GLU A 61 0.75 6.39 -2.56
N LEU A 62 1.08 5.13 -2.23
CA LEU A 62 0.10 4.16 -1.73
C LEU A 62 -0.57 4.64 -0.42
N ALA A 63 0.20 5.16 0.53
CA ALA A 63 -0.34 5.69 1.78
C ALA A 63 -1.13 7.01 1.59
N ALA A 64 -0.91 7.74 0.49
CA ALA A 64 -1.68 8.92 0.15
C ALA A 64 -3.02 8.56 -0.54
N GLU A 65 -3.02 7.52 -1.37
CA GLU A 65 -4.23 6.97 -2.01
C GLU A 65 -5.20 6.36 -0.98
N SER A 66 -4.66 5.69 0.05
CA SER A 66 -5.46 5.05 1.10
C SER A 66 -4.96 5.41 2.51
N PRO A 67 -5.23 6.63 3.01
CA PRO A 67 -4.71 7.11 4.30
C PRO A 67 -5.14 6.34 5.55
N LEU A 68 -6.21 5.55 5.46
CA LEU A 68 -6.74 4.72 6.56
C LEU A 68 -6.33 3.25 6.41
N ALA A 69 -5.65 2.87 5.33
CA ALA A 69 -5.15 1.51 5.13
C ALA A 69 -3.88 1.29 5.96
N GLU A 70 -4.06 0.70 7.14
CA GLU A 70 -2.99 0.51 8.12
C GLU A 70 -1.79 -0.28 7.56
N GLY A 71 -2.01 -1.29 6.73
CA GLY A 71 -0.91 -2.05 6.10
C GLY A 71 -0.01 -1.23 5.17
N ALA A 72 -0.59 -0.30 4.40
CA ALA A 72 0.18 0.60 3.53
C ALA A 72 0.99 1.61 4.37
N VAL A 73 0.37 2.18 5.39
CA VAL A 73 1.04 3.09 6.32
C VAL A 73 2.14 2.37 7.11
N GLY A 74 1.89 1.16 7.59
CA GLY A 74 2.84 0.33 8.34
C GLY A 74 4.07 -0.02 7.50
N SER A 75 3.87 -0.38 6.24
CA SER A 75 4.96 -0.62 5.29
C SER A 75 5.83 0.63 5.08
N LEU A 76 5.21 1.82 4.92
CA LEU A 76 5.92 3.09 4.82
C LEU A 76 6.68 3.42 6.11
N MET A 77 6.05 3.24 7.28
CA MET A 77 6.67 3.45 8.58
C MET A 77 7.90 2.54 8.75
N LEU A 78 7.79 1.27 8.38
CA LEU A 78 8.90 0.31 8.44
C LEU A 78 10.04 0.73 7.50
N ALA A 79 9.73 1.11 6.26
CA ALA A 79 10.73 1.58 5.30
C ALA A 79 11.48 2.84 5.79
N LEU A 80 10.74 3.82 6.32
CA LEU A 80 11.32 5.04 6.90
C LEU A 80 12.21 4.72 8.11
N HIS A 81 11.72 3.86 9.02
CA HIS A 81 12.47 3.46 10.20
C HIS A 81 13.78 2.73 9.83
N ARG A 82 13.72 1.75 8.92
CA ARG A 82 14.90 0.98 8.50
C ARG A 82 15.87 1.78 7.64
N SER A 83 15.45 2.90 7.08
CA SER A 83 16.30 3.85 6.35
C SER A 83 16.87 4.97 7.24
N GLY A 84 16.71 4.89 8.58
CA GLY A 84 17.22 5.89 9.54
C GLY A 84 16.37 7.17 9.64
N ARG A 85 15.20 7.23 8.99
CA ARG A 85 14.29 8.39 8.97
C ARG A 85 13.25 8.30 10.07
N HIS A 86 13.71 8.10 11.31
CA HIS A 86 12.84 7.81 12.46
C HIS A 86 11.84 8.93 12.79
N SER A 87 12.24 10.19 12.61
CA SER A 87 11.35 11.35 12.84
C SER A 87 10.12 11.30 11.93
N GLU A 88 10.32 11.01 10.65
CA GLU A 88 9.26 10.90 9.65
C GLU A 88 8.34 9.71 9.91
N ALA A 89 8.90 8.57 10.33
CA ALA A 89 8.09 7.41 10.72
C ALA A 89 7.16 7.73 11.91
N LEU A 90 7.66 8.47 12.91
CA LEU A 90 6.88 8.87 14.08
C LEU A 90 5.82 9.91 13.73
N GLU A 91 6.14 10.88 12.86
CA GLU A 91 5.18 11.85 12.37
C GLU A 91 4.05 11.17 11.60
N LEU A 92 4.39 10.21 10.73
CA LEU A 92 3.44 9.42 9.98
C LEU A 92 2.50 8.63 10.89
N TYR A 93 3.03 7.96 11.93
CA TYR A 93 2.22 7.26 12.93
C TYR A 93 1.23 8.20 13.61
N ARG A 94 1.70 9.35 14.12
CA ARG A 94 0.86 10.34 14.81
C ARG A 94 -0.27 10.84 13.92
N ARG A 95 0.05 11.18 12.67
CA ARG A 95 -0.94 11.64 11.68
C ARG A 95 -1.98 10.56 11.40
N THR A 96 -1.56 9.31 11.24
CA THR A 96 -2.46 8.20 10.93
C THR A 96 -3.36 7.86 12.11
N ARG A 97 -2.81 7.84 13.33
CA ARG A 97 -3.59 7.67 14.56
C ARG A 97 -4.69 8.71 14.70
N THR A 98 -4.37 9.99 14.46
CA THR A 98 -5.38 11.07 14.49
C THR A 98 -6.47 10.82 13.47
N ARG A 99 -6.11 10.46 12.22
CA ARG A 99 -7.07 10.17 11.15
C ARG A 99 -7.98 8.98 11.46
N LEU A 100 -7.44 7.87 11.96
CA LEU A 100 -8.23 6.69 12.35
C LEU A 100 -9.22 7.03 13.45
N ARG A 101 -8.79 7.80 14.45
CA ARG A 101 -9.65 8.25 15.54
C ARG A 101 -10.76 9.19 15.06
N GLU A 102 -10.44 10.13 14.18
CA GLU A 102 -11.40 11.11 13.65
C GLU A 102 -12.40 10.48 12.68
N ALA A 103 -11.94 9.60 11.78
CA ALA A 103 -12.78 9.01 10.75
C ALA A 103 -13.58 7.81 11.25
N LEU A 104 -12.99 6.98 12.12
CA LEU A 104 -13.55 5.68 12.50
C LEU A 104 -13.74 5.50 14.01
N GLY A 105 -13.26 6.43 14.85
CA GLY A 105 -13.31 6.28 16.31
C GLY A 105 -12.40 5.16 16.83
N MET A 106 -11.47 4.67 16.03
CA MET A 106 -10.61 3.51 16.33
C MET A 106 -9.18 3.92 16.65
N GLU A 107 -8.50 3.11 17.47
CA GLU A 107 -7.06 3.18 17.70
C GLU A 107 -6.29 2.32 16.68
N PRO A 108 -5.00 2.63 16.41
CA PRO A 108 -4.17 1.83 15.51
C PRO A 108 -4.08 0.36 15.91
N GLY A 109 -4.28 -0.50 14.93
CA GLY A 109 -4.14 -1.94 14.98
C GLY A 109 -2.68 -2.40 15.05
N PRO A 110 -2.44 -3.72 15.02
CA PRO A 110 -1.11 -4.32 15.15
C PRO A 110 -0.15 -3.92 14.03
N ASP A 111 -0.66 -3.62 12.82
CA ASP A 111 0.17 -3.24 11.67
C ASP A 111 0.93 -1.91 11.87
N LEU A 112 0.51 -1.11 12.85
CA LEU A 112 1.12 0.19 13.20
C LEU A 112 1.82 0.19 14.57
N ARG A 113 2.02 -0.98 15.19
CA ARG A 113 2.72 -1.14 16.47
C ARG A 113 4.15 -1.63 16.28
#